data_AF-A0A957QPD2-F1
#
_entry.id   AF-A0A957QPD2-F1
#
_cell.length_a   1.000
_cell.length_b   1.000
_cell.length_c   1.000
_cell.angle_alpha   90.00
_cell.angle_beta   90.00
_cell.angle_gamma   90.00
#
_symmetry.space_group_name_H-M   'P 1'
#
loop_
_entity.id
_entity.type
_entity.pdbx_description
1 polymer ?
#
loop_
_entity_poly.entity_id
_entity_poly.type
_entity_poly.pdbx_seq_one_letter_code
_entity_poly.pdbx_strand_id
1 'polypeptide(L)' 'MTNQPFAGTAAQPYTVVQNIQFPIDVAFKKISLTNQASVTDASGRTLFYVKQKMFKLKEAISVFSDESQSKVLFHINA' A
#
# COMPACT_ATOMS: atom_id res chain seq x y z
N MET A 1 -19.50 6.36 12.12
CA MET A 1 -19.21 4.91 12.11
C MET A 1 -17.75 4.75 12.50
N THR A 2 -17.49 4.39 13.75
CA THR A 2 -16.14 4.29 14.31
C THR A 2 -15.61 2.90 14.01
N ASN A 3 -14.57 2.82 13.17
CA ASN A 3 -13.93 1.54 12.84
C ASN A 3 -13.17 1.03 14.06
N GLN A 4 -13.73 0.02 14.73
CA GLN A 4 -13.09 -0.69 15.83
C GLN A 4 -11.96 -1.57 15.26
N PRO A 5 -10.76 -1.61 15.86
CA PRO A 5 -9.65 -2.43 15.37
C PRO A 5 -9.97 -3.92 15.51
N PHE A 6 -9.60 -4.75 14.52
CA PHE A 6 -9.58 -6.20 14.67
C PHE A 6 -8.62 -6.58 15.80
N ALA A 7 -9.16 -7.22 16.84
CA ALA A 7 -8.40 -7.64 18.01
C ALA A 7 -7.41 -8.75 17.63
N GLY A 8 -6.10 -8.50 17.75
CA GLY A 8 -5.11 -9.58 17.75
C GLY A 8 -3.80 -9.38 17.00
N THR A 9 -3.23 -8.18 16.87
CA THR A 9 -1.80 -8.03 16.52
C THR A 9 -1.23 -6.72 17.05
N ALA A 10 -0.05 -6.76 17.67
CA ALA A 10 0.62 -5.60 18.25
C ALA A 10 0.78 -4.45 17.22
N ALA A 11 0.54 -3.23 17.70
CA ALA A 11 0.25 -2.03 16.93
C ALA A 11 1.32 -1.64 15.89
N GLN A 12 0.97 -1.78 14.61
CA GLN A 12 1.38 -0.85 13.56
C GLN A 12 0.17 0.05 13.27
N PRO A 13 0.30 1.39 13.21
CA PRO A 13 -0.83 2.25 12.94
C PRO A 13 -1.36 1.98 11.51
N TYR A 14 -2.52 1.34 11.39
CA TYR A 14 -3.18 1.22 10.09
C TYR A 14 -3.81 2.57 9.72
N THR A 15 -3.61 3.00 8.48
CA THR A 15 -4.21 4.23 7.98
C THR A 15 -5.56 3.89 7.36
N VAL A 16 -6.65 4.44 7.91
CA VAL A 16 -7.97 4.36 7.29
C VAL A 16 -8.07 5.45 6.23
N VAL A 17 -8.26 5.05 4.98
CA VAL A 17 -8.52 5.99 3.88
C VAL A 17 -10.02 6.30 3.83
N GLN A 18 -10.38 7.58 3.88
CA GLN A 18 -11.76 8.05 3.91
C GLN A 18 -12.25 8.49 2.52
N ASN A 19 -13.58 8.50 2.33
CA ASN A 19 -14.24 9.01 1.12
C ASN A 19 -13.79 8.30 -0.17
N ILE A 20 -13.66 6.98 -0.14
CA ILE A 20 -13.27 6.16 -1.28
C ILE A 20 -14.40 6.13 -2.32
N GLN A 21 -14.07 6.34 -3.60
CA GLN A 21 -15.01 6.30 -4.72
C GLN A 21 -14.84 5.00 -5.51
N PHE A 22 -15.92 4.23 -5.70
CA PHE A 22 -15.87 2.96 -6.43
C PHE A 22 -16.10 3.14 -7.94
N PRO A 23 -15.55 2.26 -8.80
CA PRO A 23 -14.75 1.07 -8.49
C PRO A 23 -13.33 1.37 -7.98
N ILE A 24 -12.68 0.34 -7.42
CA ILE A 24 -11.26 0.38 -7.04
C ILE A 24 -10.47 -0.39 -8.06
N ASP A 25 -9.45 0.25 -8.62
CA ASP A 25 -8.58 -0.32 -9.62
C ASP A 25 -7.22 -0.70 -9.00
N VAL A 26 -6.73 -1.88 -9.38
CA VAL A 26 -5.41 -2.37 -8.99
C VAL A 26 -4.59 -2.63 -10.24
N ALA A 27 -3.50 -1.90 -10.39
CA ALA A 27 -2.60 -2.03 -11.54
C ALA A 27 -1.22 -2.55 -11.12
N PHE A 28 -0.75 -3.60 -11.80
CA PHE A 28 0.57 -4.19 -11.59
C PHE A 28 1.55 -3.69 -12.65
N LYS A 29 2.62 -3.01 -12.24
CA LYS A 29 3.67 -2.55 -13.17
C LYS A 29 4.66 -3.69 -13.41
N LYS A 30 4.45 -4.45 -14.49
CA LYS A 30 5.23 -5.67 -14.84
C LYS A 30 6.60 -5.40 -15.50
N ILE A 31 6.86 -4.19 -16.00
CA ILE A 31 8.08 -3.85 -16.78
C ILE A 31 9.23 -3.37 -15.87
N SER A 32 9.22 -3.75 -14.61
CA SER A 32 10.08 -3.20 -13.57
C SER A 32 10.91 -4.32 -12.96
N LEU A 33 12.21 -4.07 -12.72
CA LEU A 33 13.11 -4.98 -11.98
C LEU A 33 12.64 -5.26 -10.53
N THR A 34 11.58 -4.57 -10.09
CA THR A 34 10.92 -4.67 -8.78
C THR A 34 9.41 -4.93 -8.93
N ASN A 35 8.81 -5.82 -8.14
CA ASN A 35 7.36 -5.99 -8.16
C ASN A 35 6.70 -4.72 -7.59
N GLN A 36 5.82 -4.09 -8.37
CA GLN A 36 5.15 -2.83 -8.01
C GLN A 36 3.65 -2.90 -8.34
N ALA A 37 2.81 -2.36 -7.45
CA ALA A 37 1.37 -2.25 -7.63
C ALA A 37 0.83 -0.89 -7.15
N SER A 38 -0.16 -0.34 -7.85
CA SER A 38 -0.89 0.87 -7.46
C SER A 38 -2.36 0.55 -7.24
N VAL A 39 -2.95 1.16 -6.21
CA VAL A 39 -4.39 1.09 -5.91
C VAL A 39 -4.99 2.48 -6.08
N THR A 40 -5.95 2.62 -6.97
CA THR A 40 -6.63 3.89 -7.29
C THR A 40 -8.14 3.78 -7.12
N ASP A 41 -8.78 4.88 -6.74
CA ASP A 41 -10.24 4.99 -6.74
C ASP A 41 -10.77 5.53 -8.09
N ALA A 42 -12.10 5.56 -8.26
CA ALA A 42 -12.74 5.98 -9.51
C ALA A 42 -12.46 7.44 -9.92
N SER A 43 -11.96 8.27 -9.00
CA SER A 43 -11.53 9.64 -9.31
C SER A 43 -10.10 9.72 -9.82
N GLY A 44 -9.40 8.57 -9.91
CA GLY A 44 -7.98 8.49 -10.25
C GLY A 44 -7.06 8.78 -9.05
N ARG A 45 -7.60 8.90 -7.83
CA ARG A 45 -6.80 9.16 -6.62
C ARG A 45 -6.09 7.89 -6.18
N THR A 46 -4.76 7.94 -6.06
CA THR A 46 -3.95 6.87 -5.48
C THR A 46 -4.25 6.73 -3.98
N LEU A 47 -4.73 5.56 -3.59
CA LEU A 47 -4.97 5.20 -2.19
C LEU A 47 -3.72 4.57 -1.57
N PHE A 48 -3.03 3.73 -2.35
CA PHE A 48 -1.82 3.04 -1.91
C PHE A 48 -0.86 2.77 -3.07
N TYR A 49 0.43 2.79 -2.77
CA TYR A 49 1.49 2.34 -3.68
C TYR A 49 2.38 1.30 -2.99
N VAL A 50 2.51 0.13 -3.61
CA VAL A 50 3.26 -1.01 -3.07
C VAL A 50 4.50 -1.26 -3.92
N LYS A 51 5.66 -1.39 -3.28
CA LYS A 51 6.93 -1.70 -3.94
C LYS A 51 7.74 -2.73 -3.15
N GLN A 52 8.07 -3.84 -3.80
CA GLN A 52 8.92 -4.91 -3.27
C GLN A 52 10.35 -4.77 -3.80
N LYS A 53 11.36 -4.83 -2.92
CA LYS A 53 12.77 -4.80 -3.34
C LYS A 53 13.30 -6.23 -3.52
N MET A 54 13.83 -6.53 -4.70
CA MET A 54 14.39 -7.86 -5.05
C MET A 54 15.83 -8.10 -4.55
N PHE A 55 16.51 -7.08 -4.00
CA PHE A 55 17.98 -7.10 -3.81
C PHE A 55 18.47 -7.44 -2.39
N LYS A 56 17.61 -7.87 -1.48
CA LYS A 56 18.08 -8.36 -0.17
C LYS A 56 17.60 -9.79 0.01
N LEU A 57 18.45 -10.62 0.59
CA LEU A 57 18.28 -12.04 0.92
C LEU A 57 17.08 -12.34 1.88
N LYS A 58 16.16 -11.38 2.02
CA LYS A 58 14.97 -11.35 2.88
C LYS A 58 13.93 -10.44 2.20
N GLU A 59 12.70 -10.91 2.02
CA GLU A 59 11.70 -10.15 1.27
C GLU A 59 11.21 -8.96 2.11
N ALA A 60 11.38 -7.75 1.59
CA ALA A 60 10.93 -6.52 2.24
C ALA A 60 10.05 -5.72 1.27
N ILE A 61 8.80 -5.50 1.66
CA ILE A 61 7.81 -4.69 0.94
C ILE A 61 7.58 -3.40 1.72
N SER A 62 7.65 -2.26 1.03
CA SER A 62 7.27 -0.96 1.57
C SER A 62 5.98 -0.48 0.93
N VAL A 63 5.08 0.06 1.74
CA VAL A 63 3.84 0.70 1.26
C VAL A 63 3.87 2.18 1.54
N PHE A 64 3.56 2.97 0.53
CA PHE A 64 3.66 4.43 0.53
C PHE A 64 2.27 5.07 0.36
N SER A 65 2.14 6.32 0.78
CA SER A 65 0.93 7.13 0.61
C SER A 65 0.62 7.48 -0.83
N ASP A 66 1.64 7.52 -1.69
CA ASP A 66 1.55 8.00 -3.06
C ASP A 66 2.73 7.50 -3.91
N GLU A 67 2.66 7.74 -5.22
CA GLU A 67 3.69 7.31 -6.19
C GLU A 67 5.03 8.03 -6.02
N SER A 68 5.03 9.24 -5.43
CA SER A 68 6.26 10.00 -5.16
C SER A 68 7.09 9.37 -4.05
N GLN A 69 6.52 8.39 -3.32
CA GLN A 69 7.17 7.69 -2.20
C GLN A 69 7.54 8.65 -1.05
N SER A 70 6.78 9.74 -0.90
CA SER A 70 7.06 10.80 0.07
C SER A 70 6.97 10.34 1.53
N LYS A 71 6.04 9.41 1.81
CA LYS A 71 5.77 8.88 3.16
C LYS A 71 5.53 7.38 3.13
N VAL A 72 6.28 6.64 3.95
CA VAL A 72 6.04 5.20 4.20
C VAL A 72 4.93 5.03 5.22
N LEU A 73 3.96 4.18 4.91
CA LEU A 73 2.86 3.81 5.80
C LEU A 73 3.19 2.55 6.59
N PHE A 74 3.77 1.53 5.96
CA PHE A 74 4.17 0.29 6.64
C PHE A 74 5.21 -0.51 5.87
N HIS A 75 5.85 -1.44 6.59
CA HIS A 75 6.78 -2.43 6.06
C HIS A 75 6.22 -3.84 6.28
N ILE A 76 6.29 -4.69 5.25
CA ILE A 76 6.05 -6.12 5.35
C ILE A 76 7.41 -6.81 5.21
N ASN A 77 7.77 -7.62 6.20
CA ASN A 77 8.99 -8.43 6.19
C ASN A 77 8.57 -9.91 6.16
N ALA A 78 9.13 -10.69 5.24
CA ALA A 78 8.98 -12.14 5.16
C ALA A 78 10.36 -12.81 5.04
#